data_AF-A0A8T3L381-F1
#
_entry.id   AF-A0A8T3L381-F1
#
_cell.length_a   1.000
_cell.length_b   1.000
_cell.length_c   1.000
_cell.angle_alpha   90.00
_cell.angle_beta   90.00
_cell.angle_gamma   90.00
#
_symmetry.space_group_name_H-M   'P 1'
#
loop_
_entity.id
_entity.type
_entity.pdbx_description
1 polymer ?
#
loop_
_entity_poly.entity_id
_entity_poly.type
_entity_poly.pdbx_seq_one_letter_code
_entity_poly.pdbx_strand_id
1 'polypeptide(L)'
;MNLWHSQIYSADPHAGSGGTDELQTDVMRFMAILGFCLMAIFALVQSLPQAASEEPKVVEEKADNSRLKQEQEALIASLEQLHADIKQQQQKQRRVTDEQKVLTTQSQQKQRQLSALNLKIKQRQKDLAVLDQRLKKKPQIVTPIEAQETNAAKDEEPGFELRFSSDQALKHLVQNKRIQLYALGPKATWKLTFTNGKTAFHVTPSPRRYHEMTLETVPSDVLQAFQQQPITTSGTPVVWGVELPHPLQEKIQQLMQESSSGLLIIDALGHVKLERRQGNV
;
A
#
# COMPACT_ATOMS: atom_id res chain seq x y z
N MET A 1 22.00 1.57 39.69
CA MET A 1 22.17 0.11 39.95
C MET A 1 22.04 -0.64 38.64
N ASN A 2 22.79 -1.75 38.51
CA ASN A 2 22.93 -2.68 37.38
C ASN A 2 24.20 -2.41 36.54
N LEU A 3 25.39 -2.78 37.02
CA LEU A 3 26.03 -4.12 36.97
C LEU A 3 26.42 -4.55 35.55
N TRP A 4 27.61 -4.10 35.10
CA TRP A 4 28.36 -4.76 34.05
C TRP A 4 29.39 -5.68 34.70
N HIS A 5 29.21 -6.98 34.53
CA HIS A 5 30.21 -7.99 34.87
C HIS A 5 31.31 -8.01 33.81
N SER A 6 32.53 -7.98 34.33
CA SER A 6 33.79 -8.35 33.71
C SER A 6 33.77 -9.81 33.25
N GLN A 7 34.35 -10.10 32.07
CA GLN A 7 35.00 -11.39 31.84
C GLN A 7 36.22 -11.23 30.91
N ILE A 8 37.33 -10.90 31.54
CA ILE A 8 38.67 -11.53 31.47
C ILE A 8 39.14 -12.14 30.14
N TYR A 9 40.24 -11.54 29.66
CA TYR A 9 41.30 -12.08 28.82
C TYR A 9 41.79 -13.48 29.25
N SER A 10 41.87 -14.43 28.31
CA SER A 10 42.89 -15.47 28.35
C SER A 10 44.11 -14.99 27.57
N ALA A 11 45.20 -14.73 28.27
CA ALA A 11 46.51 -14.46 27.71
C ALA A 11 47.19 -15.77 27.32
N ASP A 12 47.76 -15.81 26.11
CA ASP A 12 48.74 -16.83 25.69
C ASP A 12 50.14 -16.17 25.69
N PRO A 13 51.21 -16.76 26.28
CA PRO A 13 52.40 -16.04 26.69
C PRO A 13 53.59 -16.08 25.70
N HIS A 14 53.36 -16.12 24.37
CA HIS A 14 54.43 -16.31 23.38
C HIS A 14 54.40 -15.36 22.16
N ALA A 15 54.59 -14.05 22.33
CA ALA A 15 54.74 -13.14 21.17
C ALA A 15 55.77 -12.01 21.34
N GLY A 16 56.85 -12.26 22.10
CA GLY A 16 57.89 -11.25 22.38
C GLY A 16 59.06 -11.19 21.39
N SER A 17 59.05 -11.91 20.26
CA SER A 17 60.23 -12.01 19.37
C SER A 17 59.95 -11.88 17.86
N GLY A 18 58.70 -11.67 17.42
CA GLY A 18 58.37 -11.56 15.97
C GLY A 18 58.41 -10.14 15.40
N GLY A 19 58.29 -9.11 16.24
CA GLY A 19 58.10 -7.73 15.77
C GLY A 19 59.36 -7.05 15.23
N THR A 20 60.56 -7.45 15.65
CA THR A 20 61.82 -6.84 15.17
C THR A 20 62.24 -7.39 13.81
N ASP A 21 61.96 -8.67 13.54
CA ASP A 21 62.33 -9.31 12.27
C ASP A 21 61.38 -8.90 11.13
N GLU A 22 60.10 -8.70 11.44
CA GLU A 22 59.14 -8.10 10.51
C GLU A 22 59.49 -6.64 10.19
N LEU A 23 59.90 -5.85 11.18
CA LEU A 23 60.33 -4.46 10.97
C LEU A 23 61.64 -4.38 10.16
N GLN A 24 62.59 -5.29 10.41
CA GLN A 24 63.85 -5.33 9.68
C GLN A 24 63.65 -5.75 8.21
N THR A 25 62.75 -6.69 7.94
CA THR A 25 62.41 -7.09 6.56
C THR A 25 61.66 -6.01 5.80
N ASP A 26 60.76 -5.27 6.46
CA ASP A 26 60.03 -4.15 5.84
C ASP A 26 60.98 -2.97 5.52
N VAL A 27 61.92 -2.66 6.43
CA VAL A 27 62.95 -1.63 6.18
C VAL A 27 63.90 -2.01 5.04
N MET A 28 64.35 -3.28 4.97
CA MET A 28 65.20 -3.74 3.85
C MET A 28 64.46 -3.67 2.51
N ARG A 29 63.17 -4.02 2.48
CA ARG A 29 62.33 -3.91 1.27
C ARG A 29 62.11 -2.46 0.87
N PHE A 30 61.85 -1.56 1.83
CA PHE A 30 61.68 -0.13 1.56
C PHE A 30 62.94 0.50 0.96
N MET A 31 64.13 0.18 1.49
CA MET A 31 65.40 0.69 0.95
C MET A 31 65.69 0.19 -0.47
N ALA A 32 65.31 -1.06 -0.80
CA ALA A 32 65.44 -1.59 -2.15
C ALA A 32 64.51 -0.86 -3.15
N ILE A 33 63.27 -0.56 -2.75
CA ILE A 33 62.31 0.21 -3.56
C ILE A 33 62.83 1.63 -3.81
N LEU A 34 63.36 2.29 -2.78
CA LEU A 34 63.97 3.62 -2.93
C LEU A 34 65.18 3.60 -3.88
N GLY A 35 66.06 2.61 -3.76
CA GLY A 35 67.21 2.44 -4.66
C GLY A 35 66.79 2.27 -6.13
N PHE A 36 65.77 1.45 -6.38
CA PHE A 36 65.22 1.26 -7.72
C PHE A 36 64.57 2.54 -8.28
N CYS A 37 63.78 3.25 -7.46
CA CYS A 37 63.18 4.53 -7.85
C CYS A 37 64.25 5.58 -8.20
N LEU A 38 65.32 5.68 -7.40
CA LEU A 38 66.40 6.62 -7.67
C LEU A 38 67.15 6.27 -8.96
N MET A 39 67.41 4.99 -9.22
CA MET A 39 68.01 4.54 -10.49
C MET A 39 67.14 4.90 -11.69
N ALA A 40 65.82 4.69 -11.60
CA ALA A 40 64.88 5.05 -12.65
C ALA A 40 64.83 6.56 -12.92
N ILE A 41 64.85 7.39 -11.87
CA ILE A 41 64.88 8.85 -12.00
C ILE A 41 66.20 9.31 -12.65
N PHE A 42 67.35 8.75 -12.26
CA PHE A 42 68.63 9.10 -12.87
C PHE A 42 68.70 8.73 -14.36
N ALA A 43 68.12 7.59 -14.75
CA ALA A 43 67.99 7.21 -16.16
C ALA A 43 67.10 8.19 -16.94
N LEU A 44 66.01 8.67 -16.34
CA LEU A 44 65.14 9.69 -16.93
C LEU A 44 65.84 11.06 -17.07
N VAL A 45 66.61 11.47 -16.07
CA VAL A 45 67.33 12.77 -16.09
C VAL A 45 68.43 12.79 -17.16
N GLN A 46 69.13 11.67 -17.39
CA GLN A 46 70.13 11.58 -18.46
C GLN A 46 69.52 11.49 -19.88
N SER A 47 68.23 11.18 -19.99
CA SER A 47 67.52 11.12 -21.27
C SER A 47 67.01 12.47 -21.75
N LEU A 48 67.30 13.56 -21.04
CA LEU A 48 67.02 14.92 -21.50
C LEU A 48 68.14 15.38 -22.45
N PRO A 49 67.90 15.46 -23.78
CA PRO A 49 68.84 16.13 -24.66
C PRO A 49 68.91 17.61 -24.25
N GLN A 50 70.12 18.13 -24.08
CA GLN A 50 70.34 19.56 -23.86
C GLN A 50 69.90 20.30 -25.13
N ALA A 51 68.64 20.76 -25.11
CA ALA A 51 68.00 21.42 -26.24
C ALA A 51 68.78 22.70 -26.58
N ALA A 52 69.40 22.69 -27.75
CA ALA A 52 69.91 23.87 -28.40
C ALA A 52 68.76 24.87 -28.59
N SER A 53 69.08 26.13 -28.31
CA SER A 53 68.24 27.30 -28.50
C SER A 53 67.73 27.41 -29.94
N GLU A 54 66.43 27.26 -30.15
CA GLU A 54 65.72 27.78 -31.32
C GLU A 54 64.47 28.57 -30.86
N GLU A 55 64.45 29.87 -31.14
CA GLU A 55 63.27 30.73 -31.14
C GLU A 55 62.79 30.93 -32.59
N PRO A 56 61.50 31.25 -32.87
CA PRO A 56 60.28 30.70 -32.28
C PRO A 56 59.17 30.38 -33.33
N LYS A 57 58.39 29.32 -33.09
CA LYS A 57 57.23 28.87 -33.90
C LYS A 57 55.93 29.58 -33.47
N VAL A 58 55.93 30.92 -33.41
CA VAL A 58 54.89 31.72 -32.68
C VAL A 58 53.47 31.67 -33.28
N VAL A 59 53.30 31.27 -34.54
CA VAL A 59 52.00 31.36 -35.23
C VAL A 59 51.13 30.09 -35.02
N GLU A 60 51.71 28.89 -35.07
CA GLU A 60 50.99 27.65 -34.74
C GLU A 60 50.64 27.58 -33.25
N GLU A 61 51.60 27.93 -32.39
CA GLU A 61 51.47 27.84 -30.94
C GLU A 61 50.39 28.78 -30.37
N LYS A 62 50.14 29.92 -31.03
CA LYS A 62 49.03 30.83 -30.68
C LYS A 62 47.66 30.26 -31.03
N ALA A 63 47.54 29.56 -32.17
CA ALA A 63 46.27 28.95 -32.59
C ALA A 63 45.91 27.79 -31.64
N ASP A 64 46.88 26.96 -31.26
CA ASP A 64 46.68 25.87 -30.31
C ASP A 64 46.38 26.37 -28.89
N ASN A 65 47.07 27.41 -28.42
CA ASN A 65 46.73 28.05 -27.14
C ASN A 65 45.32 28.64 -27.13
N SER A 66 44.86 29.21 -28.25
CA SER A 66 43.50 29.75 -28.33
C SER A 66 42.43 28.66 -28.28
N ARG A 67 42.68 27.52 -28.92
CA ARG A 67 41.80 26.34 -28.85
C ARG A 67 41.77 25.73 -27.46
N LEU A 68 42.93 25.53 -26.84
CA LEU A 68 43.03 25.01 -25.46
C LEU A 68 42.31 25.93 -24.48
N LYS A 69 42.42 27.25 -24.65
CA LYS A 69 41.70 28.23 -23.81
C LYS A 69 40.18 28.15 -24.01
N GLN A 70 39.71 28.02 -25.25
CA GLN A 70 38.28 27.82 -25.52
C GLN A 70 37.76 26.50 -24.93
N GLU A 71 38.54 25.42 -25.01
CA GLU A 71 38.20 24.14 -24.41
C GLU A 71 38.15 24.22 -22.88
N GLN A 72 39.10 24.94 -22.27
CA GLN A 72 39.10 25.20 -20.83
C GLN A 72 37.87 26.02 -20.39
N GLU A 73 37.51 27.07 -21.13
CA GLU A 73 36.31 27.88 -20.85
C GLU A 73 35.03 27.06 -21.02
N ALA A 74 34.95 26.21 -22.05
CA ALA A 74 33.83 25.30 -22.25
C ALA A 74 33.73 24.26 -21.11
N LEU A 75 34.87 23.73 -20.66
CA LEU A 75 34.91 22.77 -19.56
C LEU A 75 34.49 23.41 -18.22
N ILE A 76 34.93 24.65 -17.95
CA ILE A 76 34.52 25.42 -16.78
C ILE A 76 33.01 25.66 -16.81
N ALA A 77 32.46 26.11 -17.94
CA ALA A 77 31.02 26.30 -18.10
C ALA A 77 30.25 24.98 -17.88
N SER A 78 30.77 23.86 -18.37
CA SER A 78 30.17 22.53 -18.14
C SER A 78 30.20 22.12 -16.67
N LEU A 79 31.28 22.43 -15.93
CA LEU A 79 31.38 22.14 -14.49
C LEU A 79 30.42 23.01 -13.68
N GLU A 80 30.27 24.28 -14.03
CA GLU A 80 29.30 25.19 -13.40
C GLU A 80 27.86 24.70 -13.60
N GLN A 81 27.52 24.27 -14.82
CA GLN A 81 26.21 23.70 -15.11
C GLN A 81 25.97 22.41 -14.31
N LEU A 82 26.95 21.51 -14.28
CA LEU A 82 26.84 20.27 -13.51
C LEU A 82 26.67 20.54 -12.00
N HIS A 83 27.35 21.55 -11.46
CA HIS A 83 27.19 21.96 -10.06
C HIS A 83 25.77 22.49 -9.81
N ALA A 84 25.24 23.32 -10.71
CA ALA A 84 23.87 23.83 -10.62
C ALA A 84 22.85 22.68 -10.64
N ASP A 85 23.04 21.69 -11.52
CA ASP A 85 22.19 20.50 -11.62
C ASP A 85 22.25 19.65 -10.35
N ILE A 86 23.44 19.39 -9.81
CA ILE A 86 23.61 18.66 -8.54
C ILE A 86 22.90 19.40 -7.40
N LYS A 87 23.06 20.72 -7.31
CA LYS A 87 22.40 21.54 -6.28
C LYS A 87 20.88 21.48 -6.41
N GLN A 88 20.36 21.58 -7.64
CA GLN A 88 18.94 21.45 -7.92
C GLN A 88 18.42 20.05 -7.54
N GLN A 89 19.16 18.99 -7.88
CA GLN A 89 18.77 17.62 -7.56
C GLN A 89 18.78 17.36 -6.05
N GLN A 90 19.78 17.87 -5.32
CA GLN A 90 19.82 17.81 -3.86
C GLN A 90 18.63 18.53 -3.23
N GLN A 91 18.25 19.70 -3.76
CA GLN A 91 17.07 20.42 -3.26
C GLN A 91 15.77 19.64 -3.52
N LYS A 92 15.63 19.02 -4.69
CA LYS A 92 14.49 18.14 -5.00
C LYS A 92 14.44 16.95 -4.03
N GLN A 93 15.57 16.28 -3.76
CA GLN A 93 15.63 15.18 -2.80
C GLN A 93 15.26 15.61 -1.38
N ARG A 94 15.72 16.79 -0.93
CA ARG A 94 15.32 17.33 0.37
C ARG A 94 13.82 17.56 0.47
N ARG A 95 13.21 18.18 -0.55
CA ARG A 95 11.75 18.39 -0.61
C ARG A 95 10.98 17.09 -0.50
N VAL A 96 11.34 16.09 -1.31
CA VAL A 96 10.70 14.77 -1.26
C VAL A 96 10.90 14.10 0.10
N THR A 97 12.08 14.23 0.70
CA THR A 97 12.37 13.67 2.03
C THR A 97 11.53 14.35 3.11
N ASP A 98 11.38 15.66 3.07
CA ASP A 98 10.58 16.41 4.03
C ASP A 98 9.08 16.09 3.86
N GLU A 99 8.60 16.02 2.63
CA GLU A 99 7.23 15.55 2.32
C GLU A 99 6.99 14.14 2.85
N GLN A 100 7.93 13.21 2.64
CA GLN A 100 7.84 11.84 3.15
C GLN A 100 7.76 11.81 4.69
N LYS A 101 8.55 12.64 5.39
CA LYS A 101 8.50 12.75 6.86
C LYS A 101 7.14 13.29 7.34
N VAL A 102 6.62 14.31 6.67
CA VAL A 102 5.31 14.89 6.98
C VAL A 102 4.19 13.86 6.78
N LEU A 103 4.19 13.17 5.63
CA LEU A 103 3.20 12.12 5.34
C LEU A 103 3.28 10.95 6.34
N THR A 104 4.50 10.53 6.71
CA THR A 104 4.70 9.47 7.70
C THR A 104 4.17 9.88 9.06
N THR A 105 4.44 11.11 9.49
CA THR A 105 3.93 11.67 10.75
C THR A 105 2.40 11.75 10.73
N GLN A 106 1.82 12.22 9.63
CA GLN A 106 0.36 12.30 9.46
C GLN A 106 -0.29 10.91 9.50
N SER A 107 0.30 9.93 8.80
CA SER A 107 -0.14 8.54 8.80
C SER A 107 -0.12 7.96 10.22
N GLN A 108 0.99 8.15 10.95
CA GLN A 108 1.11 7.69 12.33
C GLN A 108 0.09 8.35 13.27
N GLN A 109 -0.20 9.64 13.07
CA GLN A 109 -1.22 10.35 13.82
C GLN A 109 -2.62 9.79 13.54
N LYS A 110 -2.98 9.58 12.26
CA LYS A 110 -4.26 8.95 11.91
C LYS A 110 -4.38 7.54 12.50
N GLN A 111 -3.30 6.76 12.49
CA GLN A 111 -3.29 5.43 13.08
C GLN A 111 -3.54 5.46 14.60
N ARG A 112 -2.96 6.42 15.32
CA ARG A 112 -3.24 6.64 16.76
C ARG A 112 -4.69 7.07 17.01
N GLN A 113 -5.27 7.88 16.13
CA GLN A 113 -6.67 8.27 16.23
C GLN A 113 -7.61 7.08 16.01
N LEU A 114 -7.31 6.22 15.02
CA LEU A 114 -8.08 5.01 14.75
C LEU A 114 -8.00 4.02 15.92
N SER A 115 -6.81 3.79 16.48
CA SER A 115 -6.67 2.88 17.63
C SER A 115 -7.41 3.41 18.87
N ALA A 116 -7.37 4.72 19.13
CA ALA A 116 -8.12 5.35 20.20
C ALA A 116 -9.64 5.25 19.99
N LEU A 117 -10.12 5.44 18.76
CA LEU A 117 -11.54 5.31 18.43
C LEU A 117 -12.02 3.86 18.56
N ASN A 118 -11.23 2.89 18.10
CA ASN A 118 -11.53 1.46 18.26
C ASN A 118 -11.64 1.06 19.73
N LEU A 119 -10.78 1.62 20.60
CA LEU A 119 -10.89 1.39 22.03
C LEU A 119 -12.21 1.93 22.61
N LYS A 120 -12.63 3.14 22.19
CA LYS A 120 -13.92 3.72 22.59
C LYS A 120 -15.11 2.89 22.10
N ILE A 121 -15.06 2.39 20.87
CA ILE A 121 -16.10 1.50 20.33
C ILE A 121 -16.20 0.24 21.19
N LYS A 122 -15.05 -0.40 21.49
CA LYS A 122 -15.01 -1.60 22.34
C LYS A 122 -15.55 -1.34 23.74
N GLN A 123 -15.27 -0.17 24.32
CA GLN A 123 -15.81 0.20 25.62
C GLN A 123 -17.32 0.37 25.58
N ARG A 124 -17.86 1.13 24.61
CA ARG A 124 -19.30 1.30 24.45
C ARG A 124 -20.03 -0.02 24.20
N GLN A 125 -19.43 -0.93 23.43
CA GLN A 125 -19.99 -2.27 23.23
C GLN A 125 -20.10 -3.05 24.54
N LYS A 126 -19.09 -2.95 25.43
CA LYS A 126 -19.17 -3.57 26.76
C LYS A 126 -20.25 -2.93 27.63
N ASP A 127 -20.33 -1.60 27.64
CA ASP A 127 -21.31 -0.87 28.44
C ASP A 127 -22.74 -1.22 28.00
N LEU A 128 -22.98 -1.32 26.67
CA LEU A 128 -24.25 -1.78 26.10
C LEU A 128 -24.57 -3.23 26.53
N ALA A 129 -23.61 -4.15 26.45
CA ALA A 129 -23.82 -5.53 26.87
C ALA A 129 -24.18 -5.66 28.36
N VAL A 130 -23.59 -4.82 29.22
CA VAL A 130 -23.94 -4.76 30.65
C VAL A 130 -25.35 -4.21 30.86
N LEU A 131 -25.77 -3.22 30.07
CA LEU A 131 -27.13 -2.66 30.15
C LEU A 131 -28.17 -3.71 29.74
N ASP A 132 -27.95 -4.43 28.65
CA ASP A 132 -28.81 -5.54 28.21
C ASP A 132 -28.92 -6.63 29.29
N GLN A 133 -27.81 -6.97 29.93
CA GLN A 133 -27.80 -7.97 31.00
C GLN A 133 -28.57 -7.51 32.24
N ARG A 134 -28.55 -6.20 32.56
CA ARG A 134 -29.36 -5.62 33.64
C ARG A 134 -30.85 -5.57 33.30
N LEU A 135 -31.20 -5.26 32.06
CA LEU A 135 -32.59 -5.28 31.59
C LEU A 135 -33.17 -6.69 31.67
N LYS A 136 -32.40 -7.72 31.32
CA LYS A 136 -32.79 -9.14 31.46
C LYS A 136 -32.94 -9.62 32.91
N LYS A 137 -32.34 -8.93 33.89
CA LYS A 137 -32.32 -9.35 35.30
C LYS A 137 -33.38 -8.67 36.17
N LYS A 138 -34.20 -7.77 35.62
CA LYS A 138 -35.36 -7.17 36.32
C LYS A 138 -36.59 -8.03 36.04
N PRO A 139 -37.21 -8.70 37.03
CA PRO A 139 -38.38 -9.54 36.78
C PRO A 139 -39.58 -8.63 36.50
N GLN A 140 -39.92 -8.48 35.22
CA GLN A 140 -41.24 -8.02 34.80
C GLN A 140 -42.16 -9.25 34.81
N ILE A 141 -42.99 -9.33 35.85
CA ILE A 141 -44.25 -10.06 35.79
C ILE A 141 -45.13 -9.27 34.83
N VAL A 142 -45.25 -9.76 33.60
CA VAL A 142 -46.39 -9.46 32.74
C VAL A 142 -46.78 -10.76 32.03
N THR A 143 -47.97 -11.19 32.40
CA THR A 143 -48.74 -12.31 31.87
C THR A 143 -48.90 -12.20 30.34
N PRO A 144 -48.94 -13.32 29.61
CA PRO A 144 -48.88 -13.34 28.15
C PRO A 144 -50.20 -12.86 27.54
N ILE A 145 -50.15 -11.79 26.74
CA ILE A 145 -51.13 -11.53 25.69
C ILE A 145 -50.34 -11.39 24.40
N GLU A 146 -50.23 -12.51 23.71
CA GLU A 146 -50.49 -12.63 22.27
C GLU A 146 -49.88 -11.52 21.38
N ALA A 147 -48.56 -11.42 21.39
CA ALA A 147 -47.81 -11.08 20.19
C ALA A 147 -47.44 -12.40 19.53
N GLN A 148 -48.31 -12.88 18.64
CA GLN A 148 -47.90 -13.77 17.55
C GLN A 148 -46.89 -12.99 16.69
N GLU A 149 -45.65 -12.90 17.16
CA GLU A 149 -44.51 -12.91 16.27
C GLU A 149 -44.59 -14.27 15.60
N THR A 150 -45.12 -14.27 14.38
CA THR A 150 -44.86 -15.28 13.39
C THR A 150 -43.35 -15.51 13.33
N ASN A 151 -42.89 -16.43 14.17
CA ASN A 151 -41.89 -17.42 13.83
C ASN A 151 -42.40 -18.15 12.58
N ALA A 152 -42.26 -17.49 11.44
CA ALA A 152 -41.76 -18.18 10.28
C ALA A 152 -40.23 -18.17 10.51
N ALA A 153 -39.57 -19.22 11.01
CA ALA A 153 -39.68 -20.57 10.48
C ALA A 153 -40.12 -20.52 9.00
N LYS A 154 -39.43 -19.69 8.20
CA LYS A 154 -39.41 -19.95 6.78
C LYS A 154 -38.65 -21.24 6.69
N ASP A 155 -39.39 -22.28 6.36
CA ASP A 155 -38.91 -23.62 6.11
C ASP A 155 -37.50 -23.60 5.52
N GLU A 156 -36.66 -24.51 6.00
CA GLU A 156 -35.41 -24.85 5.35
C GLU A 156 -35.72 -25.39 3.95
N GLU A 157 -36.08 -24.52 3.02
CA GLU A 157 -35.99 -24.83 1.61
C GLU A 157 -34.51 -25.08 1.33
N PRO A 158 -34.13 -26.24 0.75
CA PRO A 158 -32.78 -26.49 0.28
C PRO A 158 -32.49 -25.48 -0.85
N GLY A 159 -31.91 -24.36 -0.45
CA GLY A 159 -31.68 -23.21 -1.30
C GLY A 159 -30.28 -22.65 -1.10
N PHE A 160 -29.84 -21.89 -2.08
CA PHE A 160 -28.58 -21.18 -2.03
C PHE A 160 -28.84 -19.73 -1.65
N GLU A 161 -28.20 -19.26 -0.59
CA GLU A 161 -28.20 -17.85 -0.23
C GLU A 161 -26.95 -17.19 -0.80
N LEU A 162 -27.12 -16.05 -1.48
CA LEU A 162 -26.01 -15.29 -2.02
C LEU A 162 -25.69 -14.10 -1.13
N ARG A 163 -24.44 -14.00 -0.67
CA ARG A 163 -23.95 -12.88 0.12
C ARG A 163 -22.63 -12.36 -0.41
N PHE A 164 -22.33 -11.11 -0.10
CA PHE A 164 -21.02 -10.52 -0.35
C PHE A 164 -20.17 -10.64 0.92
N SER A 165 -18.85 -10.80 0.76
CA SER A 165 -17.95 -10.93 1.92
C SER A 165 -17.93 -9.69 2.82
N SER A 166 -18.24 -8.52 2.26
CA SER A 166 -18.38 -7.25 2.98
C SER A 166 -19.01 -6.16 2.11
N ASP A 167 -19.47 -5.08 2.73
CA ASP A 167 -19.93 -3.85 2.06
C ASP A 167 -18.85 -3.28 1.12
N GLN A 168 -17.59 -3.33 1.56
CA GLN A 168 -16.46 -2.90 0.74
C GLN A 168 -16.28 -3.79 -0.49
N ALA A 169 -16.47 -5.10 -0.36
CA ALA A 169 -16.40 -6.02 -1.48
C ALA A 169 -17.46 -5.70 -2.53
N LEU A 170 -18.72 -5.49 -2.12
CA LEU A 170 -19.79 -5.06 -3.03
C LEU A 170 -19.40 -3.77 -3.77
N LYS A 171 -18.93 -2.77 -3.03
CA LYS A 171 -18.52 -1.48 -3.60
C LYS A 171 -17.40 -1.64 -4.63
N HIS A 172 -16.38 -2.43 -4.31
CA HIS A 172 -15.28 -2.70 -5.24
C HIS A 172 -15.76 -3.42 -6.51
N LEU A 173 -16.68 -4.37 -6.39
CA LEU A 173 -17.22 -5.08 -7.54
C LEU A 173 -18.05 -4.17 -8.45
N VAL A 174 -18.87 -3.28 -7.88
CA VAL A 174 -19.64 -2.32 -8.69
C VAL A 174 -18.72 -1.27 -9.32
N GLN A 175 -17.73 -0.75 -8.58
CA GLN A 175 -16.75 0.21 -9.10
C GLN A 175 -15.93 -0.36 -10.25
N ASN A 176 -15.51 -1.61 -10.14
CA ASN A 176 -14.77 -2.32 -11.18
C ASN A 176 -15.67 -2.84 -12.32
N LYS A 177 -16.97 -2.46 -12.33
CA LYS A 177 -17.98 -2.88 -13.31
C LYS A 177 -18.11 -4.40 -13.43
N ARG A 178 -17.72 -5.13 -12.39
CA ARG A 178 -17.83 -6.59 -12.34
C ARG A 178 -19.26 -7.02 -12.03
N ILE A 179 -20.00 -6.24 -11.27
CA ILE A 179 -21.43 -6.44 -11.03
C ILE A 179 -22.16 -5.12 -11.25
N GLN A 180 -23.46 -5.18 -11.52
CA GLN A 180 -24.30 -3.97 -11.60
C GLN A 180 -25.33 -4.02 -10.48
N LEU A 181 -25.43 -2.95 -9.69
CA LEU A 181 -26.42 -2.82 -8.64
C LEU A 181 -27.57 -1.94 -9.13
N TYR A 182 -28.79 -2.40 -8.88
CA TYR A 182 -30.03 -1.74 -9.25
C TYR A 182 -30.91 -1.51 -8.03
N ALA A 183 -31.61 -0.38 -8.05
CA ALA A 183 -32.75 -0.08 -7.23
C ALA A 183 -33.99 -0.18 -8.13
N LEU A 184 -34.86 -1.17 -7.87
CA LEU A 184 -36.08 -1.41 -8.63
C LEU A 184 -37.26 -0.77 -7.88
N GLY A 185 -37.84 0.29 -8.45
CA GLY A 185 -39.07 0.90 -7.96
C GLY A 185 -40.27 0.59 -8.85
N PRO A 186 -41.49 0.92 -8.40
CA PRO A 186 -42.72 0.61 -9.14
C PRO A 186 -42.86 1.37 -10.47
N LYS A 187 -42.16 2.51 -10.62
CA LYS A 187 -42.27 3.39 -11.80
C LYS A 187 -41.01 3.40 -12.66
N ALA A 188 -39.86 3.06 -12.08
CA ALA A 188 -38.57 3.16 -12.74
C ALA A 188 -37.54 2.26 -12.05
N THR A 189 -36.53 1.84 -12.80
CA THR A 189 -35.35 1.17 -12.27
C THR A 189 -34.17 2.12 -12.34
N TRP A 190 -33.39 2.20 -11.27
CA TRP A 190 -32.18 3.01 -11.20
C TRP A 190 -30.97 2.11 -11.11
N LYS A 191 -29.99 2.36 -11.97
CA LYS A 191 -28.69 1.70 -11.91
C LYS A 191 -27.71 2.56 -11.12
N LEU A 192 -27.02 1.94 -10.17
CA LEU A 192 -25.91 2.57 -9.46
C LEU A 192 -24.70 2.67 -10.38
N THR A 193 -24.10 3.85 -10.44
CA THR A 193 -22.89 4.13 -11.19
C THR A 193 -21.93 4.94 -10.33
N PHE A 194 -20.66 4.58 -10.33
CA PHE A 194 -19.62 5.33 -9.63
C PHE A 194 -18.90 6.25 -10.62
N THR A 195 -19.06 7.56 -10.46
CA THR A 195 -18.43 8.57 -11.32
C THR A 195 -17.58 9.50 -10.45
N ASN A 196 -16.27 9.57 -10.71
CA ASN A 196 -15.32 10.40 -9.95
C ASN A 196 -15.40 10.20 -8.41
N GLY A 197 -15.56 8.94 -7.96
CA GLY A 197 -15.66 8.60 -6.54
C GLY A 197 -17.01 8.93 -5.88
N LYS A 198 -17.97 9.49 -6.63
CA LYS A 198 -19.34 9.74 -6.16
C LYS A 198 -20.30 8.68 -6.69
N THR A 199 -21.24 8.28 -5.84
CA THR A 199 -22.37 7.41 -6.18
C THR A 199 -23.42 8.24 -6.93
N ALA A 200 -23.77 7.80 -8.13
CA ALA A 200 -24.82 8.41 -8.95
C ALA A 200 -25.81 7.33 -9.39
N PHE A 201 -27.07 7.70 -9.51
CA PHE A 201 -28.13 6.82 -9.98
C PHE A 201 -28.68 7.32 -11.31
N HIS A 202 -28.80 6.41 -12.29
CA HIS A 202 -29.38 6.72 -13.58
C HIS A 202 -30.56 5.82 -13.86
N VAL A 203 -31.66 6.40 -14.35
CA VAL A 203 -32.85 5.66 -14.75
C VAL A 203 -32.49 4.77 -15.95
N THR A 204 -32.86 3.50 -15.88
CA THR A 204 -32.54 2.47 -16.87
C THR A 204 -33.72 1.51 -17.00
N PRO A 205 -33.85 0.76 -18.11
CA PRO A 205 -34.77 -0.36 -18.18
C PRO A 205 -34.45 -1.42 -17.11
N SER A 206 -35.48 -2.13 -16.64
CA SER A 206 -35.32 -3.22 -15.68
C SER A 206 -34.44 -4.34 -16.27
N PRO A 207 -33.48 -4.90 -15.50
CA PRO A 207 -32.69 -6.03 -15.95
C PRO A 207 -33.57 -7.26 -16.17
N ARG A 208 -33.20 -8.11 -17.13
CA ARG A 208 -33.91 -9.38 -17.41
C ARG A 208 -33.68 -10.43 -16.34
N ARG A 209 -32.53 -10.38 -15.66
CA ARG A 209 -32.12 -11.30 -14.60
C ARG A 209 -31.39 -10.51 -13.54
N TYR A 210 -31.82 -10.64 -12.30
CA TYR A 210 -31.20 -10.03 -11.14
C TYR A 210 -31.41 -10.93 -9.92
N HIS A 211 -30.54 -10.80 -8.93
CA HIS A 211 -30.69 -11.44 -7.64
C HIS A 211 -31.11 -10.38 -6.63
N GLU A 212 -32.22 -10.63 -5.94
CA GLU A 212 -32.73 -9.72 -4.92
C GLU A 212 -31.78 -9.66 -3.72
N MET A 213 -31.65 -8.47 -3.16
CA MET A 213 -30.85 -8.17 -2.00
C MET A 213 -31.74 -7.61 -0.91
N THR A 214 -31.50 -8.02 0.33
CA THR A 214 -32.15 -7.42 1.49
C THR A 214 -31.55 -6.04 1.76
N LEU A 215 -32.36 -5.12 2.30
CA LEU A 215 -31.93 -3.75 2.58
C LEU A 215 -30.70 -3.69 3.49
N GLU A 216 -30.57 -4.66 4.42
CA GLU A 216 -29.46 -4.77 5.37
C GLU A 216 -28.11 -5.09 4.70
N THR A 217 -28.13 -5.65 3.49
CA THR A 217 -26.91 -6.00 2.73
C THR A 217 -26.46 -4.89 1.79
N VAL A 218 -27.23 -3.81 1.70
CA VAL A 218 -26.88 -2.65 0.87
C VAL A 218 -26.12 -1.64 1.73
N PRO A 219 -24.91 -1.23 1.31
CA PRO A 219 -24.13 -0.25 2.06
C PRO A 219 -24.89 1.04 2.33
N SER A 220 -24.76 1.56 3.55
CA SER A 220 -25.49 2.75 4.01
C SER A 220 -25.17 4.01 3.20
N ASP A 221 -23.96 4.12 2.64
CA ASP A 221 -23.56 5.22 1.75
C ASP A 221 -24.33 5.19 0.42
N VAL A 222 -24.63 4.00 -0.10
CA VAL A 222 -25.46 3.80 -1.30
C VAL A 222 -26.92 4.17 -0.99
N LEU A 223 -27.45 3.72 0.15
CA LEU A 223 -28.80 4.06 0.59
C LEU A 223 -28.98 5.57 0.76
N GLN A 224 -28.01 6.23 1.41
CA GLN A 224 -28.02 7.68 1.62
C GLN A 224 -27.94 8.45 0.28
N ALA A 225 -27.09 8.02 -0.63
CA ALA A 225 -26.98 8.64 -1.96
C ALA A 225 -28.25 8.46 -2.80
N PHE A 226 -28.96 7.35 -2.62
CA PHE A 226 -30.25 7.11 -3.27
C PHE A 226 -31.33 8.03 -2.71
N GLN A 227 -31.39 8.22 -1.38
CA GLN A 227 -32.33 9.12 -0.72
C GLN A 227 -32.15 10.61 -1.07
N GLN A 228 -30.95 11.00 -1.51
CA GLN A 228 -30.66 12.37 -1.96
C GLN A 228 -31.14 12.65 -3.39
N GLN A 229 -31.69 11.67 -4.10
CA GLN A 229 -32.23 11.87 -5.43
C GLN A 229 -33.57 12.64 -5.36
N PRO A 230 -33.81 13.63 -6.23
CA PRO A 230 -35.06 14.41 -6.23
C PRO A 230 -36.31 13.58 -6.56
N ILE A 231 -36.12 12.34 -7.00
CA ILE A 231 -37.18 11.41 -7.45
C ILE A 231 -37.63 10.48 -6.30
N THR A 232 -36.85 10.34 -5.23
CA THR A 232 -37.23 9.50 -4.08
C THR A 232 -38.19 10.25 -3.17
N THR A 233 -39.48 10.21 -3.50
CA THR A 233 -40.54 10.51 -2.55
C THR A 233 -40.43 9.53 -1.39
N SER A 234 -40.18 10.05 -0.18
CA SER A 234 -40.03 9.31 1.07
C SER A 234 -41.14 8.25 1.21
N GLY A 235 -40.81 6.97 1.02
CA GLY A 235 -41.73 5.86 1.32
C GLY A 235 -42.09 4.90 0.17
N THR A 236 -41.55 5.04 -1.04
CA THR A 236 -41.74 3.98 -2.06
C THR A 236 -40.89 2.75 -1.72
N PRO A 237 -41.47 1.54 -1.59
CA PRO A 237 -40.71 0.33 -1.40
C PRO A 237 -39.86 0.09 -2.65
N VAL A 238 -38.55 -0.01 -2.46
CA VAL A 238 -37.57 -0.25 -3.52
C VAL A 238 -36.95 -1.60 -3.25
N VAL A 239 -37.01 -2.47 -4.25
CA VAL A 239 -36.33 -3.77 -4.22
C VAL A 239 -34.92 -3.55 -4.71
N TRP A 240 -33.94 -4.04 -3.96
CA TRP A 240 -32.54 -3.96 -4.37
C TRP A 240 -32.19 -5.23 -5.12
N GLY A 241 -31.47 -5.09 -6.23
CA GLY A 241 -31.10 -6.22 -7.08
C GLY A 241 -29.69 -6.07 -7.62
N VAL A 242 -28.97 -7.18 -7.67
CA VAL A 242 -27.66 -7.24 -8.32
C VAL A 242 -27.73 -8.10 -9.58
N GLU A 243 -27.17 -7.58 -10.67
CA GLU A 243 -26.92 -8.33 -11.89
C GLU A 243 -25.48 -8.83 -11.87
N LEU A 244 -25.36 -10.16 -11.88
CA LEU A 244 -24.08 -10.86 -11.92
C LEU A 244 -23.70 -11.11 -13.39
N PRO A 245 -22.42 -10.98 -13.76
CA PRO A 245 -21.97 -11.23 -15.12
C PRO A 245 -21.94 -12.75 -15.39
N HIS A 246 -22.02 -13.14 -16.65
CA HIS A 246 -22.10 -14.54 -17.06
C HIS A 246 -21.03 -15.47 -16.45
N PRO A 247 -19.73 -15.08 -16.36
CA PRO A 247 -18.71 -15.94 -15.76
C PRO A 247 -18.95 -16.23 -14.27
N LEU A 248 -19.58 -15.30 -13.54
CA LEU A 248 -19.93 -15.50 -12.14
C LEU A 248 -21.12 -16.46 -12.00
N GLN A 249 -22.09 -16.35 -12.91
CA GLN A 249 -23.27 -17.21 -12.94
C GLN A 249 -22.90 -18.66 -13.21
N GLU A 250 -22.02 -18.92 -14.19
CA GLU A 250 -21.54 -20.28 -14.49
C GLU A 250 -20.85 -20.89 -13.27
N LYS A 251 -20.02 -20.11 -12.58
CA LYS A 251 -19.33 -20.58 -11.37
C LYS A 251 -20.29 -20.86 -10.22
N ILE A 252 -21.31 -20.02 -10.03
CA ILE A 252 -22.38 -20.26 -9.07
C ILE A 252 -23.13 -21.54 -9.44
N GLN A 253 -23.48 -21.71 -10.72
CA GLN A 253 -24.21 -22.89 -11.19
C GLN A 253 -23.41 -24.17 -11.00
N GLN A 254 -22.09 -24.14 -11.21
CA GLN A 254 -21.21 -25.26 -10.92
C GLN A 254 -21.21 -25.61 -9.42
N LEU A 255 -21.08 -24.61 -8.54
CA LEU A 255 -21.15 -24.82 -7.08
C LEU A 255 -22.53 -25.34 -6.64
N MET A 256 -23.59 -24.95 -7.34
CA MET A 256 -24.96 -25.45 -7.13
C MET A 256 -25.18 -26.87 -7.65
N GLN A 257 -24.37 -27.36 -8.59
CA GLN A 257 -24.40 -28.77 -9.02
C GLN A 257 -23.65 -29.66 -8.03
N GLU A 258 -22.60 -29.13 -7.42
CA GLU A 258 -21.74 -29.85 -6.46
C GLU A 258 -22.37 -29.95 -5.05
N SER A 259 -23.42 -29.19 -4.76
CA SER A 259 -24.07 -29.17 -3.44
C SER A 259 -25.57 -28.93 -3.57
N SER A 260 -26.37 -29.34 -2.59
CA SER A 260 -27.84 -29.17 -2.62
C SER A 260 -28.32 -27.92 -1.87
N SER A 261 -27.45 -27.32 -1.04
CA SER A 261 -27.73 -26.10 -0.27
C SER A 261 -26.43 -25.49 0.26
N GLY A 262 -26.46 -24.20 0.62
CA GLY A 262 -25.33 -23.54 1.28
C GLY A 262 -25.28 -22.04 1.05
N LEU A 263 -24.29 -21.41 1.67
CA LEU A 263 -24.07 -19.97 1.58
C LEU A 263 -22.99 -19.67 0.53
N LEU A 264 -23.36 -18.98 -0.54
CA LEU A 264 -22.44 -18.52 -1.58
C LEU A 264 -21.93 -17.12 -1.23
N ILE A 265 -20.63 -16.99 -1.00
CA ILE A 265 -19.98 -15.73 -0.65
C ILE A 265 -19.15 -15.23 -1.83
N ILE A 266 -19.46 -14.03 -2.32
CA ILE A 266 -18.68 -13.32 -3.34
C ILE A 266 -17.67 -12.38 -2.67
N ASP A 267 -16.38 -12.55 -2.96
CA ASP A 267 -15.32 -11.67 -2.46
C ASP A 267 -15.13 -10.39 -3.30
N ALA A 268 -14.27 -9.46 -2.84
CA ALA A 268 -13.98 -8.20 -3.54
C ALA A 268 -13.33 -8.39 -4.94
N LEU A 269 -12.78 -9.57 -5.21
CA LEU A 269 -12.18 -9.94 -6.50
C LEU A 269 -13.20 -10.62 -7.41
N GLY A 270 -14.39 -10.98 -6.91
CA GLY A 270 -15.41 -11.68 -7.68
C GLY A 270 -15.22 -13.20 -7.68
N HIS A 271 -14.50 -13.75 -6.70
CA HIS A 271 -14.53 -15.20 -6.48
C HIS A 271 -15.72 -15.58 -5.61
N VAL A 272 -16.35 -16.68 -6.00
CA VAL A 272 -17.46 -17.28 -5.25
C VAL A 272 -16.92 -18.45 -4.45
N LYS A 273 -17.25 -18.48 -3.17
CA LYS A 273 -16.96 -19.60 -2.26
C LYS A 273 -18.26 -20.13 -1.68
N LEU A 274 -18.37 -21.45 -1.58
CA LEU A 274 -19.46 -22.11 -0.88
C LEU A 274 -19.06 -22.37 0.57
N GLU A 275 -19.81 -21.82 1.50
CA GLU A 275 -19.73 -22.12 2.91
C GLU A 275 -20.89 -23.04 3.28
N ARG A 276 -20.58 -24.25 3.76
CA ARG A 276 -21.61 -25.16 4.28
C ARG A 276 -22.17 -24.52 5.55
N ARG A 277 -23.50 -24.44 5.64
CA ARG A 277 -24.19 -24.09 6.87
C ARG A 277 -23.78 -25.13 7.91
N GLN A 278 -22.87 -24.79 8.83
CA GLN A 278 -22.50 -25.70 9.92
C GLN A 278 -23.73 -25.83 10.81
N GLY A 279 -24.52 -26.88 10.55
CA GLY A 279 -25.43 -27.43 11.53
C GLY A 279 -24.57 -27.87 12.71
N ASN A 280 -24.79 -27.21 13.84
CA ASN A 280 -24.27 -27.62 15.14
C ASN A 280 -24.73 -29.07 15.38
N VAL A 281 -23.79 -30.01 15.51
CA VAL A 281 -24.04 -31.34 16.11
C VAL A 281 -23.53 -31.29 17.53
#